data_AF-A0A956ETH4-F1
#
_entry.id   AF-A0A956ETH4-F1
#
_cell.length_a   1.000
_cell.length_b   1.000
_cell.length_c   1.000
_cell.angle_alpha   90.00
_cell.angle_beta   90.00
_cell.angle_gamma   90.00
#
_symmetry.space_group_name_H-M   'P 1'
#
loop_
_entity.id
_entity.type
_entity.pdbx_description
1 polymer ?
#
loop_
_entity_poly.entity_id
_entity_poly.type
_entity_poly.pdbx_seq_one_letter_code
_entity_poly.pdbx_strand_id
1 'polypeptide(L)'
;MKHFPFGPVPAMALGMTIFERLRADHDVQRTLMKLVVKTHGDSRGRQELFERLKKAMEAHAEAEERAFYAPLLSTELGREHAAHSVK
;
A
#
# COMPACT_ATOMS: atom_id res chain seq x y z
N MET A 1 27.54 5.93 4.79
CA MET A 1 26.14 6.29 4.54
C MET A 1 25.62 5.38 3.44
N LYS A 2 24.75 4.42 3.76
CA LYS A 2 24.23 3.48 2.75
C LYS A 2 23.06 4.16 2.06
N HIS A 3 23.19 4.47 0.77
CA HIS A 3 22.05 4.84 -0.06
C HIS A 3 21.04 3.70 -0.02
N PHE A 4 19.96 3.90 0.74
CA PHE A 4 18.78 3.06 0.64
C PHE A 4 18.04 3.48 -0.64
N PRO A 5 17.61 2.54 -1.50
CA PRO A 5 17.03 2.86 -2.80
C PRO A 5 15.60 3.41 -2.73
N PHE A 6 15.12 3.77 -1.55
CA PHE A 6 13.74 4.16 -1.32
C PHE A 6 13.67 5.65 -1.07
N GLY A 7 13.25 6.39 -2.09
CA GLY A 7 12.76 7.75 -1.94
C GLY A 7 11.46 7.78 -1.14
N PRO A 8 10.97 8.98 -0.77
CA PRO A 8 9.66 9.14 -0.14
C PRO A 8 8.57 8.49 -1.02
N VAL A 9 7.51 7.98 -0.38
CA VAL A 9 6.30 7.55 -1.10
C VAL A 9 5.91 8.70 -2.05
N PRO A 10 5.74 8.44 -3.36
CA PRO A 10 5.51 9.52 -4.30
C PRO A 10 4.27 10.32 -3.87
N ALA A 11 4.47 11.60 -3.61
CA ALA A 11 3.39 12.53 -3.39
C ALA A 11 2.48 12.57 -4.63
N MET A 12 1.19 12.85 -4.46
CA MET A 12 0.27 13.08 -5.58
C MET A 12 0.83 14.17 -6.50
N ALA A 13 1.32 13.77 -7.67
CA ALA A 13 1.65 14.71 -8.72
C ALA A 13 0.35 15.30 -9.30
N LEU A 14 0.37 16.57 -9.68
CA LEU A 14 -0.75 17.23 -10.37
C LEU A 14 -1.14 16.41 -11.61
N GLY A 15 -2.40 15.95 -11.65
CA GLY A 15 -2.94 15.13 -12.74
C GLY A 15 -2.92 13.62 -12.52
N MET A 16 -2.34 13.12 -11.42
CA MET A 16 -2.39 11.69 -11.08
C MET A 16 -3.80 11.27 -10.64
N THR A 17 -4.30 10.18 -11.24
CA THR A 17 -5.58 9.58 -10.85
C THR A 17 -5.45 8.71 -9.58
N ILE A 18 -6.58 8.47 -8.90
CA ILE A 18 -6.61 7.56 -7.74
C ILE A 18 -6.12 6.16 -8.10
N PHE A 19 -6.44 5.64 -9.29
CA PHE A 19 -5.98 4.33 -9.74
C PHE A 19 -4.47 4.27 -9.95
N GLU A 20 -3.86 5.34 -10.48
CA GLU A 20 -2.41 5.43 -10.63
C GLU A 20 -1.72 5.51 -9.28
N ARG A 21 -2.31 6.22 -8.31
CA ARG A 21 -1.81 6.19 -6.93
C ARG A 21 -1.84 4.79 -6.34
N LEU A 22 -2.99 4.14 -6.37
CA LEU A 22 -3.15 2.80 -5.77
C LEU A 22 -2.16 1.80 -6.38
N ARG A 23 -1.94 1.86 -7.70
CA ARG A 23 -0.90 1.07 -8.37
C ARG A 23 0.51 1.40 -7.89
N ALA A 24 0.86 2.67 -7.74
CA ALA A 24 2.17 3.07 -7.23
C ALA A 24 2.41 2.56 -5.80
N ASP A 25 1.39 2.62 -4.94
CA ASP A 25 1.46 2.05 -3.59
C ASP A 25 1.65 0.53 -3.64
N HIS A 26 0.95 -0.18 -4.52
CA HIS A 26 1.16 -1.62 -4.73
C HIS A 26 2.58 -1.97 -5.16
N ASP A 27 3.22 -1.16 -6.01
CA ASP A 27 4.58 -1.42 -6.46
C ASP A 27 5.60 -1.28 -5.32
N VAL A 28 5.39 -0.32 -4.42
CA VAL A 28 6.16 -0.19 -3.17
C VAL A 28 5.98 -1.44 -2.31
N GLN A 29 4.74 -1.89 -2.11
CA GLN A 29 4.43 -3.07 -1.29
C GLN A 29 5.03 -4.35 -1.86
N ARG A 30 4.88 -4.58 -3.18
CA ARG A 30 5.49 -5.73 -3.89
C ARG A 30 7.01 -5.73 -3.73
N THR A 31 7.63 -4.56 -3.80
CA THR A 31 9.08 -4.42 -3.63
C THR A 31 9.51 -4.75 -2.20
N LEU A 32 8.83 -4.19 -1.20
CA LEU A 32 9.11 -4.48 0.21
C LEU A 32 8.89 -5.97 0.53
N MET A 33 7.81 -6.58 0.04
CA MET A 33 7.53 -8.00 0.17
C MET A 33 8.66 -8.87 -0.42
N LYS A 34 9.10 -8.56 -1.67
CA LYS A 34 10.23 -9.24 -2.31
C LYS A 34 11.51 -9.15 -1.49
N LEU A 35 11.76 -8.02 -0.84
CA LEU A 35 12.94 -7.85 0.01
C LEU A 35 12.81 -8.64 1.32
N VAL A 36 11.67 -8.59 2.00
CA VAL A 36 11.43 -9.38 3.22
C VAL A 36 11.65 -10.87 2.94
N VAL A 37 11.11 -11.41 1.83
CA VAL A 37 11.26 -12.82 1.45
C VAL A 37 12.71 -13.22 1.14
N LYS A 38 13.57 -12.27 0.72
CA LYS A 38 15.00 -12.51 0.53
C LYS A 38 15.80 -12.53 1.84
N THR A 39 15.22 -12.08 2.94
CA THR A 39 15.84 -12.13 4.28
C THR A 39 15.39 -13.36 5.05
N HIS A 40 16.16 -13.76 6.06
CA HIS A 40 15.90 -14.93 6.87
C HIS A 40 16.32 -14.71 8.33
N GLY A 41 15.80 -15.56 9.22
CA GLY A 41 16.10 -15.53 10.65
C GLY A 41 15.66 -14.24 11.34
N ASP A 42 16.17 -14.04 12.56
CA ASP A 42 15.92 -12.85 13.35
C ASP A 42 16.99 -11.79 13.10
N SER A 43 16.97 -11.19 11.90
CA SER A 43 17.91 -10.13 11.54
C SER A 43 17.25 -8.76 11.69
N ARG A 44 18.03 -7.79 12.19
CA ARG A 44 17.60 -6.39 12.29
C ARG A 44 17.10 -5.82 10.94
N GLY A 45 17.75 -6.21 9.84
CA GLY A 45 17.34 -5.82 8.49
C GLY A 45 15.97 -6.37 8.09
N ARG A 46 15.65 -7.61 8.46
CA ARG A 46 14.33 -8.20 8.24
C ARG A 46 13.25 -7.48 9.06
N GLN A 47 13.52 -7.20 10.34
CA GLN A 47 12.59 -6.46 11.20
C GLN A 47 12.29 -5.07 10.63
N GLU A 48 13.32 -4.34 10.20
CA GLU A 48 13.17 -3.01 9.60
C GLU A 48 12.36 -3.05 8.29
N LEU A 49 12.65 -4.01 7.41
CA LEU A 49 11.90 -4.19 6.16
C LEU A 49 10.44 -4.56 6.41
N PHE A 50 10.19 -5.42 7.40
CA PHE A 50 8.84 -5.84 7.76
C PHE A 50 8.02 -4.70 8.35
N GLU A 51 8.60 -3.90 9.26
CA GLU A 51 7.93 -2.71 9.81
C GLU A 51 7.57 -1.69 8.72
N ARG A 52 8.44 -1.52 7.73
CA ARG A 52 8.16 -0.66 6.58
C ARG A 52 7.05 -1.22 5.69
N LEU A 53 7.06 -2.53 5.44
CA LEU A 53 5.98 -3.20 4.69
C LEU A 53 4.65 -3.01 5.42
N LYS A 54 4.60 -3.28 6.72
CA LYS A 54 3.40 -3.13 7.56
C LYS A 54 2.82 -1.72 7.44
N LYS A 55 3.63 -0.68 7.65
CA LYS A 55 3.18 0.72 7.53
C LYS A 55 2.66 1.04 6.13
N ALA A 56 3.30 0.53 5.08
CA ALA A 56 2.85 0.74 3.70
C ALA A 56 1.52 0.01 3.38
N MET A 57 1.26 -1.14 4.03
CA MET A 57 -0.01 -1.87 3.90
C MET A 57 -1.14 -1.14 4.64
N GLU A 58 -0.90 -0.69 5.87
CA GLU A 58 -1.87 0.03 6.70
C GLU A 58 -2.31 1.35 6.04
N ALA A 59 -1.33 2.16 5.61
CA ALA A 59 -1.62 3.44 4.97
C ALA A 59 -2.39 3.28 3.65
N HIS A 60 -2.11 2.20 2.91
CA HIS A 60 -2.81 1.90 1.67
C HIS A 60 -4.25 1.44 1.91
N ALA A 61 -4.47 0.55 2.88
CA ALA A 61 -5.81 0.09 3.23
C ALA A 61 -6.70 1.25 3.70
N GLU A 62 -6.17 2.15 4.56
CA GLU A 62 -6.90 3.34 5.00
C GLU A 62 -7.26 4.27 3.83
N ALA A 63 -6.35 4.44 2.88
CA ALA A 63 -6.58 5.25 1.69
C ALA A 63 -7.63 4.61 0.75
N GLU A 64 -7.55 3.30 0.51
CA GLU A 64 -8.53 2.57 -0.30
C GLU A 64 -9.93 2.63 0.31
N GLU A 65 -10.05 2.43 1.62
CA GLU A 65 -11.33 2.47 2.33
C GLU A 65 -12.03 3.82 2.14
N ARG A 66 -11.29 4.92 2.34
CA ARG A 66 -11.84 6.27 2.25
C ARG A 66 -12.08 6.76 0.83
N ALA A 67 -11.15 6.49 -0.09
CA ALA A 67 -11.15 7.11 -1.40
C ALA A 67 -11.71 6.22 -2.51
N PHE A 68 -11.74 4.90 -2.32
CA PHE A 68 -12.19 3.94 -3.32
C PHE A 68 -13.47 3.22 -2.89
N TYR A 69 -13.46 2.59 -1.71
CA TYR A 69 -14.60 1.78 -1.28
C TYR A 69 -15.79 2.61 -0.78
N ALA A 70 -15.58 3.68 -0.01
CA ALA A 70 -16.68 4.52 0.47
C ALA A 70 -17.57 5.08 -0.68
N PRO A 71 -17.01 5.61 -1.79
CA PRO A 71 -17.81 5.97 -2.97
C PRO A 71 -18.53 4.79 -3.62
N LEU A 72 -17.89 3.63 -3.75
CA LEU A 72 -18.51 2.43 -4.33
C LEU A 72 -19.73 1.96 -3.52
N LEU A 73 -19.59 1.90 -2.19
CA LEU A 73 -20.65 1.50 -1.28
C LEU A 73 -21.84 2.48 -1.24
N SER A 74 -21.68 3.70 -1.75
CA SER A 74 -22.81 4.63 -1.91
C SER A 74 -23.80 4.22 -3.01
N THR A 75 -23.44 3.22 -3.83
CA THR A 75 -24.28 2.70 -4.93
C THR A 75 -24.78 1.29 -4.62
N GLU A 76 -25.96 0.92 -5.14
CA GLU A 76 -26.54 -0.43 -4.94
C GLU A 76 -25.62 -1.53 -5.52
N LEU A 77 -25.14 -1.35 -6.75
CA LEU A 77 -24.19 -2.26 -7.42
C LEU A 77 -22.85 -2.35 -6.69
N GLY A 78 -22.33 -1.23 -6.18
CA GLY A 78 -21.09 -1.23 -5.43
C GLY A 78 -21.22 -1.91 -4.07
N ARG A 79 -22.40 -1.88 -3.43
CA ARG A 79 -22.67 -2.67 -2.22
C ARG A 79 -22.59 -4.17 -2.47
N GLU A 80 -23.19 -4.68 -3.54
CA GLU A 80 -23.14 -6.11 -3.87
C GLU A 80 -21.70 -6.63 -4.05
N HIS A 81 -20.79 -5.80 -4.58
CA HIS A 81 -19.42 -6.22 -4.89
C HIS A 81 -18.37 -5.84 -3.83
N ALA A 82 -18.55 -4.76 -3.08
CA ALA A 82 -17.55 -4.22 -2.17
C ALA A 82 -17.84 -4.44 -0.68
N ALA A 83 -19.04 -4.91 -0.31
CA ALA A 83 -19.40 -5.08 1.10
C ALA A 83 -18.47 -6.05 1.87
N HIS A 84 -17.83 -6.99 1.18
CA HIS A 84 -16.87 -7.93 1.78
C HIS A 84 -15.45 -7.35 1.95
N SER A 85 -15.18 -6.17 1.39
CA SER A 85 -13.85 -5.56 1.36
C SER A 85 -13.62 -4.49 2.44
N VAL A 86 -14.67 -4.13 3.18
CA VAL A 86 -14.65 -3.11 4.25
C VAL A 86 -15.00 -3.80 5.57
N LYS A 87 -14.40 -3.35 6.68
CA LYS A 87 -14.59 -3.92 8.03
C LYS A 87 -15.29 -2.96 8.96
#